data_AF-A0A6M2A543-F1
#
_entry.id   AF-A0A6M2A543-F1
#
_cell.length_a   1.000
_cell.length_b   1.000
_cell.length_c   1.000
_cell.angle_alpha   90.00
_cell.angle_beta   90.00
_cell.angle_gamma   90.00
#
_symmetry.space_group_name_H-M   'P 1'
#
loop_
_entity.id
_entity.type
_entity.pdbx_description
1 polymer ?
#
loop_
_entity_poly.entity_id
_entity_poly.type
_entity_poly.pdbx_seq_one_letter_code
_entity_poly.pdbx_strand_id
1 'polypeptide(L)'
;MKGNPIHQIETAYVDAQTLLSLLSEYRNPRDWISRQIKKGELLHLKNGLYFITAKTSELLPPQLANILYGPSYVSLQWALSFYGLLPERAAIITSVTPRRNKEFRTPLGTFTYRYLNQDRYSLAFTQMGDGNGKGHFLIATPEKAVVDYVHFFCSGREPQALLRELIDHHRFTIEDLKNLDNSLVQAISMKYGSKAIHTFTKTLAFL
;
A
#
# COMPACT_ATOMS: atom_id res chain seq x y z
N MET A 1 33.63 -23.84 -6.58
CA MET A 1 32.83 -22.71 -7.12
C MET A 1 32.28 -21.93 -5.93
N LYS A 2 32.53 -20.62 -5.82
CA LYS A 2 31.79 -19.80 -4.83
C LYS A 2 30.30 -19.91 -5.17
N GLY A 3 29.47 -20.27 -4.18
CA GLY A 3 28.01 -20.37 -4.37
C GLY A 3 27.41 -19.05 -4.84
N ASN A 4 26.17 -19.09 -5.35
CA ASN A 4 25.49 -17.89 -5.84
C ASN A 4 25.30 -16.87 -4.68
N PRO A 5 25.91 -15.67 -4.74
CA PRO A 5 25.94 -14.74 -3.61
C PRO A 5 24.57 -14.34 -3.06
N ILE A 6 23.53 -14.27 -3.90
CA ILE A 6 22.19 -13.85 -3.48
C ILE A 6 21.56 -14.80 -2.46
N HIS A 7 22.03 -16.05 -2.35
CA HIS A 7 21.56 -16.97 -1.30
C HIS A 7 22.06 -16.61 0.11
N GLN A 8 23.06 -15.72 0.22
CA GLN A 8 23.54 -15.20 1.50
C GLN A 8 22.68 -14.06 2.04
N ILE A 9 21.77 -13.51 1.21
CA ILE A 9 20.90 -12.41 1.60
C ILE A 9 19.70 -12.98 2.36
N GLU A 10 19.49 -12.55 3.60
CA GLU A 10 18.40 -13.02 4.46
C GLU A 10 17.03 -12.48 4.04
N THR A 11 16.96 -11.27 3.50
CA THR A 11 15.72 -10.64 3.05
C THR A 11 15.31 -11.07 1.64
N ALA A 12 14.02 -10.95 1.31
CA ALA A 12 13.50 -11.21 -0.03
C ALA A 12 13.84 -10.12 -1.07
N TYR A 13 14.31 -8.95 -0.60
CA TYR A 13 14.72 -7.82 -1.42
C TYR A 13 16.11 -7.34 -1.02
N VAL A 14 16.79 -6.66 -1.93
CA VAL A 14 18.13 -6.10 -1.71
C VAL A 14 18.31 -4.81 -2.48
N ASP A 15 18.91 -3.80 -1.85
CA ASP A 15 19.27 -2.57 -2.53
C ASP A 15 20.58 -2.72 -3.34
N ALA A 16 20.78 -1.84 -4.31
CA ALA A 16 21.95 -1.90 -5.18
C ALA A 16 23.28 -1.74 -4.42
N GLN A 17 23.33 -0.95 -3.34
CA GLN A 17 24.57 -0.73 -2.60
C GLN A 17 24.97 -2.01 -1.87
N THR A 18 24.04 -2.64 -1.16
CA THR A 18 24.25 -3.93 -0.49
C THR A 18 24.67 -5.00 -1.48
N LEU A 19 24.00 -5.08 -2.63
CA LEU A 19 24.33 -6.06 -3.67
C LEU A 19 25.73 -5.82 -4.27
N LEU A 20 26.13 -4.56 -4.49
CA LEU A 20 27.47 -4.22 -4.99
C LEU A 20 28.56 -4.53 -3.96
N SER A 21 28.31 -4.28 -2.67
CA SER A 21 29.24 -4.62 -1.59
C SER A 21 29.46 -6.14 -1.50
N LEU A 22 28.39 -6.93 -1.61
CA LEU A 22 28.46 -8.40 -1.64
C LEU A 22 29.24 -8.94 -2.84
N LEU A 23 29.24 -8.19 -3.94
CA LEU A 23 29.91 -8.53 -5.19
C LEU A 23 31.26 -7.83 -5.34
N SER A 24 31.84 -7.28 -4.28
CA SER A 24 33.11 -6.52 -4.31
C SER A 24 34.28 -7.27 -4.96
N GLU A 25 34.35 -8.59 -4.79
CA GLU A 25 35.37 -9.46 -5.39
C GLU A 25 35.11 -9.83 -6.86
N TYR A 26 33.97 -9.44 -7.42
CA TYR A 26 33.62 -9.72 -8.82
C TYR A 26 34.23 -8.66 -9.74
N ARG A 27 34.91 -9.10 -10.81
CA ARG A 27 35.50 -8.20 -11.82
C ARG A 27 34.50 -7.24 -12.45
N ASN A 28 33.26 -7.67 -12.67
CA ASN A 28 32.18 -6.79 -13.15
C ASN A 28 30.85 -7.12 -12.44
N PRO A 29 30.57 -6.47 -11.29
CA PRO A 29 29.37 -6.72 -10.49
C PRO A 29 28.08 -6.36 -11.22
N ARG A 30 28.08 -5.27 -12.00
CA ARG A 30 26.87 -4.82 -12.72
C ARG A 30 26.47 -5.81 -13.80
N ASP A 31 27.42 -6.32 -14.58
CA ASP A 31 27.17 -7.37 -15.57
C ASP A 31 26.66 -8.66 -14.92
N TRP A 32 27.16 -8.98 -13.72
CA TRP A 32 26.64 -10.10 -12.95
C TRP A 32 25.17 -9.92 -12.58
N ILE A 33 24.79 -8.74 -12.05
CA ILE A 33 23.39 -8.41 -11.72
C ILE A 33 22.51 -8.51 -12.97
N SER A 34 22.93 -7.91 -14.09
CA SER A 34 22.18 -7.98 -15.35
C SER A 34 21.97 -9.42 -15.83
N ARG A 35 22.95 -10.32 -15.64
CA ARG A 35 22.78 -11.74 -15.96
C ARG A 35 21.77 -12.43 -15.06
N GLN A 36 21.74 -12.12 -13.76
CA GLN A 36 20.74 -12.72 -12.86
C GLN A 36 19.32 -12.23 -13.16
N ILE A 37 19.18 -10.98 -13.57
CA ILE A 37 17.89 -10.46 -14.05
C ILE A 37 17.44 -11.20 -15.30
N LYS A 38 18.34 -11.41 -16.27
CA LYS A 38 18.04 -12.17 -17.50
C LYS A 38 17.65 -13.62 -17.22
N LYS A 39 18.20 -14.23 -16.15
CA LYS A 39 17.84 -15.58 -15.72
C LYS A 39 16.55 -15.64 -14.90
N GLY A 40 16.02 -14.50 -14.48
CA GLY A 40 14.87 -14.44 -13.57
C GLY A 40 15.19 -14.80 -12.11
N GLU A 41 16.48 -14.88 -11.74
CA GLU A 41 16.88 -15.09 -10.33
C GLU A 41 16.74 -13.80 -9.50
N LEU A 42 16.88 -12.65 -10.16
CA LEU A 42 16.58 -11.34 -9.61
C LEU A 42 15.49 -10.65 -10.43
N LEU A 43 14.54 -9.99 -9.78
CA LEU A 43 13.58 -9.11 -10.42
C LEU A 43 13.96 -7.66 -10.12
N HIS A 44 14.06 -6.84 -11.16
CA HIS A 44 14.24 -5.40 -10.97
C HIS A 44 12.90 -4.77 -10.58
N LEU A 45 12.84 -4.15 -9.39
CA LEU A 45 11.62 -3.54 -8.87
C LEU A 45 11.55 -2.05 -9.20
N LYS A 46 12.63 -1.33 -8.88
CA LYS A 46 12.86 0.07 -9.22
C LYS A 46 14.36 0.35 -9.19
N ASN A 47 14.76 1.53 -9.64
CA ASN A 47 16.16 1.95 -9.56
C ASN A 47 16.71 1.75 -8.14
N GLY A 48 17.75 0.92 -8.05
CA GLY A 48 18.43 0.63 -6.79
C GLY A 48 17.76 -0.43 -5.91
N LEU A 49 16.72 -1.14 -6.36
CA LEU A 49 16.04 -2.17 -5.57
C LEU A 49 15.70 -3.39 -6.41
N TYR A 50 16.09 -4.55 -5.92
CA TYR A 50 15.88 -5.85 -6.56
C TYR A 50 15.15 -6.81 -5.61
N PHE A 51 14.44 -7.77 -6.19
CA PHE A 51 13.79 -8.86 -5.48
C PHE A 51 14.47 -10.19 -5.82
N ILE A 52 14.62 -11.07 -4.83
CA ILE A 52 15.19 -12.40 -5.00
C ILE A 52 14.05 -13.37 -5.26
N THR A 53 13.95 -13.87 -6.49
CA THR A 53 12.78 -14.66 -6.94
C THR A 53 12.53 -15.90 -6.09
N ALA A 54 13.60 -16.54 -5.60
CA ALA A 54 13.51 -17.70 -4.71
C ALA A 54 12.76 -17.42 -3.39
N LYS A 55 12.64 -16.16 -2.99
CA LYS A 55 12.02 -15.70 -1.74
C LYS A 55 10.64 -15.08 -1.94
N THR A 56 9.99 -15.32 -3.09
CA THR A 56 8.67 -14.76 -3.41
C THR A 56 7.61 -15.08 -2.36
N SER A 57 7.67 -16.26 -1.74
CA SER A 57 6.72 -16.68 -0.70
C SER A 57 6.94 -16.03 0.67
N GLU A 58 8.06 -15.32 0.86
CA GLU A 58 8.46 -14.70 2.13
C GLU A 58 7.97 -13.25 2.26
N LEU A 59 7.47 -12.63 1.19
CA LEU A 59 7.03 -11.23 1.20
C LEU A 59 5.60 -11.09 0.69
N LEU A 60 4.77 -10.39 1.45
CA LEU A 60 3.40 -10.07 1.06
C LEU A 60 3.38 -8.83 0.15
N PRO A 61 2.46 -8.77 -0.83
CA PRO A 61 2.28 -7.59 -1.66
C PRO A 61 2.18 -6.24 -0.90
N PRO A 62 1.40 -6.09 0.20
CA PRO A 62 1.35 -4.82 0.94
C PRO A 62 2.68 -4.43 1.60
N GLN A 63 3.52 -5.39 2.00
CA GLN A 63 4.86 -5.11 2.52
C GLN A 63 5.75 -4.54 1.43
N LEU A 64 5.69 -5.13 0.22
CA LEU A 64 6.41 -4.64 -0.93
C LEU A 64 6.01 -3.19 -1.27
N ALA A 65 4.74 -2.82 -1.12
CA ALA A 65 4.29 -1.44 -1.29
C ALA A 65 5.02 -0.48 -0.33
N ASN A 66 5.11 -0.82 0.96
CA ASN A 66 5.81 0.02 1.93
C ASN A 66 7.31 0.13 1.64
N ILE A 67 7.95 -0.95 1.19
CA ILE A 67 9.38 -0.98 0.82
C ILE A 67 9.64 -0.15 -0.44
N LEU A 68 8.76 -0.25 -1.45
CA LEU A 68 8.92 0.43 -2.72
C LEU A 68 8.91 1.95 -2.55
N TYR A 69 8.09 2.51 -1.67
CA TYR A 69 7.96 3.97 -1.58
C TYR A 69 7.54 4.51 -0.20
N GLY A 70 8.38 4.26 0.80
CA GLY A 70 8.26 4.88 2.12
C GLY A 70 8.62 6.39 2.17
N PRO A 71 8.11 7.12 3.17
CA PRO A 71 7.01 6.74 4.06
C PRO A 71 5.69 6.57 3.29
N SER A 72 4.94 5.51 3.58
CA SER A 72 3.62 5.23 3.01
C SER A 72 2.88 4.20 3.87
N TYR A 73 1.56 4.19 3.81
CA TYR A 73 0.72 3.10 4.29
C TYR A 73 -0.25 2.63 3.20
N VAL A 74 -0.62 1.36 3.22
CA VAL A 74 -1.60 0.78 2.30
C VAL A 74 -3.00 1.30 2.65
N SER A 75 -3.77 1.75 1.66
CA SER A 75 -5.08 2.40 1.87
C SER A 75 -5.98 2.24 0.63
N LEU A 76 -7.04 3.02 0.54
CA LEU A 76 -7.97 3.11 -0.59
C LEU A 76 -8.58 1.73 -0.94
N GLN A 77 -8.78 1.44 -2.23
CA GLN A 77 -9.41 0.21 -2.71
C GLN A 77 -8.78 -1.04 -2.11
N TRP A 78 -7.44 -1.09 -2.01
CA TRP A 78 -6.77 -2.27 -1.47
C TRP A 78 -7.08 -2.50 0.00
N ALA A 79 -6.97 -1.48 0.85
CA ALA A 79 -7.29 -1.63 2.27
C ALA A 79 -8.77 -1.93 2.48
N LEU A 80 -9.68 -1.29 1.73
CA LEU A 80 -11.10 -1.57 1.80
C LEU A 80 -11.41 -3.04 1.43
N SER A 81 -10.81 -3.55 0.36
CA SER A 81 -10.91 -4.95 -0.05
C SER A 81 -10.31 -5.89 1.01
N PHE A 82 -9.16 -5.53 1.60
CA PHE A 82 -8.53 -6.28 2.68
C PHE A 82 -9.43 -6.42 3.91
N TYR A 83 -10.19 -5.38 4.26
CA TYR A 83 -11.17 -5.41 5.35
C TYR A 83 -12.55 -5.97 4.95
N GLY A 84 -12.72 -6.44 3.71
CA GLY A 84 -13.99 -6.98 3.22
C GLY A 84 -15.06 -5.92 2.90
N LEU A 85 -14.70 -4.64 2.91
CA LEU A 85 -15.61 -3.52 2.61
C LEU A 85 -15.85 -3.34 1.09
N LEU A 86 -15.00 -3.95 0.26
CA LEU A 86 -15.23 -4.09 -1.18
C LEU A 86 -15.33 -5.58 -1.53
N PRO A 87 -16.33 -6.00 -2.33
CA PRO A 87 -16.51 -7.40 -2.69
C PRO A 87 -15.42 -7.93 -3.63
N GLU A 88 -14.82 -7.04 -4.43
CA GLU A 88 -13.79 -7.40 -5.39
C GLU A 88 -12.40 -7.30 -4.76
N ARG A 89 -11.53 -8.27 -5.08
CA ARG A 89 -10.12 -8.21 -4.71
C ARG A 89 -9.42 -7.14 -5.53
N ALA A 90 -8.86 -6.13 -4.85
CA ALA A 90 -8.10 -5.09 -5.51
C ALA A 90 -6.82 -5.67 -6.17
N ALA A 91 -6.76 -5.63 -7.50
CA ALA A 91 -5.60 -6.10 -8.27
C ALA A 91 -4.37 -5.19 -8.12
N ILE A 92 -4.59 -3.91 -7.82
CA ILE A 92 -3.55 -2.89 -7.63
C ILE A 92 -3.40 -2.64 -6.14
N ILE A 93 -2.15 -2.66 -5.64
CA ILE A 93 -1.87 -2.26 -4.26
C ILE A 93 -1.87 -0.74 -4.19
N THR A 94 -2.87 -0.18 -3.53
CA THR A 94 -3.05 1.27 -3.39
C THR A 94 -2.52 1.74 -2.04
N SER A 95 -1.78 2.84 -2.03
CA SER A 95 -1.14 3.40 -0.84
C SER A 95 -1.28 4.92 -0.80
N VAL A 96 -1.14 5.48 0.39
CA VAL A 96 -1.10 6.92 0.64
C VAL A 96 0.27 7.29 1.22
N THR A 97 0.78 8.46 0.87
CA THR A 97 2.14 8.92 1.21
C THR A 97 2.18 10.45 1.36
N PRO A 98 3.07 11.01 2.20
CA PRO A 98 3.33 12.45 2.23
C PRO A 98 4.26 12.90 1.10
N ARG A 99 4.69 11.98 0.23
CA ARG A 99 5.51 12.26 -0.96
C ARG A 99 4.62 12.46 -2.18
N ARG A 100 5.23 12.92 -3.28
CA ARG A 100 4.52 13.08 -4.57
C ARG A 100 3.88 11.76 -5.03
N ASN A 101 2.77 11.88 -5.75
CA ASN A 101 2.11 10.77 -6.43
C ASN A 101 3.12 9.92 -7.21
N LYS A 102 2.95 8.60 -7.17
CA LYS A 102 3.84 7.67 -7.87
C LYS A 102 3.11 6.40 -8.26
N GLU A 103 3.58 5.75 -9.32
CA GLU A 103 3.18 4.41 -9.73
C GLU A 103 4.45 3.61 -10.00
N PHE A 104 4.44 2.35 -9.56
CA PHE A 104 5.46 1.35 -9.90
C PHE A 104 4.76 0.16 -10.54
N ARG A 105 5.19 -0.18 -11.76
CA ARG A 105 4.84 -1.44 -12.41
C ARG A 105 6.05 -2.36 -12.28
N THR A 106 5.88 -3.43 -11.54
CA THR A 106 6.93 -4.41 -11.27
C THR A 106 6.48 -5.79 -11.76
N PRO A 107 7.41 -6.74 -11.93
CA PRO A 107 7.01 -8.13 -12.20
C PRO A 107 6.14 -8.76 -11.10
N LEU A 108 6.10 -8.19 -9.90
CA LEU A 108 5.31 -8.67 -8.76
C LEU A 108 3.95 -7.98 -8.60
N GLY A 109 3.61 -7.05 -9.49
CA GLY A 109 2.34 -6.32 -9.45
C GLY A 109 2.48 -4.81 -9.68
N THR A 110 1.33 -4.14 -9.63
CA THR A 110 1.22 -2.68 -9.77
C THR A 110 0.95 -2.04 -8.42
N PHE A 111 1.69 -0.98 -8.12
CA PHE A 111 1.66 -0.26 -6.85
C PHE A 111 1.42 1.22 -7.12
N THR A 112 0.42 1.82 -6.49
CA THR A 112 0.08 3.23 -6.69
C THR A 112 0.09 3.99 -5.37
N TYR A 113 0.51 5.25 -5.41
CA TYR A 113 0.72 6.09 -4.25
C TYR A 113 0.06 7.44 -4.48
N ARG A 114 -0.87 7.81 -3.59
CA ARG A 114 -1.53 9.11 -3.58
C ARG A 114 -0.93 10.01 -2.51
N TYR A 115 -0.60 11.23 -2.90
CA TYR A 115 -0.11 12.28 -2.02
C TYR A 115 -1.22 12.71 -1.07
N LEU A 116 -0.86 12.77 0.20
CA LEU A 116 -1.67 13.37 1.25
C LEU A 116 -0.74 14.23 2.11
N ASN A 117 -1.15 15.44 2.47
CA ASN A 117 -0.29 16.29 3.29
C ASN A 117 0.04 15.66 4.66
N GLN A 118 1.09 16.15 5.31
CA GLN A 118 1.62 15.55 6.53
C GLN A 118 0.58 15.51 7.67
N ASP A 119 -0.24 16.54 7.80
CA ASP A 119 -1.27 16.65 8.85
C ASP A 119 -2.35 15.58 8.71
N ARG A 120 -2.74 15.24 7.48
CA ARG A 120 -3.73 14.19 7.20
C ARG A 120 -3.10 12.80 7.18
N TYR A 121 -1.83 12.69 6.77
CA TYR A 121 -1.11 11.42 6.67
C TYR A 121 -0.85 10.76 8.03
N SER A 122 -0.57 11.54 9.07
CA SER A 122 0.03 11.09 10.34
C SER A 122 -0.89 10.37 11.33
N LEU A 123 -2.08 9.92 10.91
CA LEU A 123 -3.10 9.39 11.82
C LEU A 123 -3.87 8.20 11.23
N ALA A 124 -4.31 7.33 12.14
CA ALA A 124 -5.22 6.20 11.91
C ALA A 124 -4.73 5.19 10.87
N PHE A 125 -3.45 4.85 10.92
CA PHE A 125 -2.91 3.64 10.30
C PHE A 125 -2.21 2.80 11.37
N THR A 126 -2.14 1.50 11.14
CA THR A 126 -1.59 0.52 12.08
C THR A 126 -0.61 -0.40 11.37
N GLN A 127 0.11 -1.20 12.14
CA GLN A 127 1.02 -2.23 11.66
C GLN A 127 0.31 -3.59 11.72
N MET A 128 0.16 -4.25 10.58
CA MET A 128 -0.42 -5.58 10.44
C MET A 128 0.66 -6.58 10.04
N GLY A 129 0.60 -7.79 10.60
CA GLY A 129 1.37 -8.95 10.13
C GLY A 129 0.42 -10.04 9.63
N ASP A 130 0.95 -11.05 8.93
CA ASP A 130 0.15 -12.20 8.48
C ASP A 130 -0.03 -13.28 9.55
N GLY A 131 0.42 -13.04 10.79
CA GLY A 131 0.40 -14.03 11.87
C GLY A 131 1.38 -15.19 11.68
N ASN A 132 2.06 -15.29 10.54
CA ASN A 132 3.00 -16.37 10.19
C ASN A 132 4.46 -15.91 10.26
N GLY A 133 4.73 -14.75 10.85
CA GLY A 133 6.07 -14.21 11.00
C GLY A 133 6.70 -13.69 9.72
N LYS A 134 5.96 -13.55 8.60
CA LYS A 134 6.50 -13.05 7.32
C LYS A 134 6.69 -11.53 7.30
N GLY A 135 6.79 -10.91 8.46
CA GLY A 135 6.96 -9.47 8.64
C GLY A 135 5.65 -8.69 8.74
N HIS A 136 5.78 -7.37 8.75
CA HIS A 136 4.67 -6.45 8.97
C HIS A 136 4.60 -5.37 7.89
N PHE A 137 3.42 -4.80 7.70
CA PHE A 137 3.17 -3.66 6.82
C PHE A 137 2.27 -2.63 7.51
N LEU A 138 2.43 -1.37 7.11
CA LEU A 138 1.56 -0.27 7.49
C LEU A 138 0.33 -0.23 6.60
N ILE A 139 -0.84 -0.19 7.22
CA ILE A 139 -2.14 -0.13 6.56
C ILE A 139 -3.08 0.81 7.33
N ALA A 140 -3.89 1.57 6.62
CA ALA A 140 -4.97 2.38 7.19
C ALA A 140 -5.91 1.51 8.04
N THR A 141 -6.46 2.03 9.15
CA THR A 141 -7.61 1.37 9.77
C THR A 141 -8.80 1.35 8.81
N PRO A 142 -9.85 0.52 9.03
CA PRO A 142 -11.05 0.54 8.20
C PRO A 142 -11.63 1.95 8.02
N GLU A 143 -11.75 2.71 9.12
CA GLU A 143 -12.26 4.09 9.15
C GLU A 143 -11.39 5.01 8.30
N LYS A 144 -10.07 4.91 8.45
CA LYS A 144 -9.13 5.71 7.68
C LYS A 144 -9.17 5.37 6.20
N ALA A 145 -9.28 4.09 5.85
CA ALA A 145 -9.37 3.65 4.46
C ALA A 145 -10.61 4.23 3.78
N VAL A 146 -11.76 4.25 4.47
CA VAL A 146 -13.00 4.87 3.98
C VAL A 146 -12.84 6.39 3.85
N VAL A 147 -12.28 7.07 4.86
CA VAL A 147 -12.05 8.52 4.80
C VAL A 147 -11.08 8.90 3.68
N ASP A 148 -9.98 8.17 3.53
CA ASP A 148 -9.04 8.35 2.41
C ASP A 148 -9.77 8.18 1.07
N TYR A 149 -10.60 7.15 0.95
CA TYR A 149 -11.36 6.89 -0.26
C TYR A 149 -12.30 8.05 -0.61
N VAL A 150 -13.13 8.48 0.35
CA VAL A 150 -14.06 9.61 0.17
C VAL A 150 -13.31 10.88 -0.20
N HIS A 151 -12.16 11.14 0.42
CA HIS A 151 -11.33 12.29 0.10
C HIS A 151 -10.89 12.31 -1.37
N PHE A 152 -10.33 11.20 -1.87
CA PHE A 152 -9.76 11.15 -3.21
C PHE A 152 -10.77 10.94 -4.34
N PHE A 153 -11.88 10.23 -4.08
CA PHE A 153 -12.80 9.78 -5.14
C PHE A 153 -14.20 10.39 -5.06
N CYS A 154 -14.57 10.96 -3.92
CA CYS A 154 -15.91 11.52 -3.70
C CYS A 154 -15.92 13.03 -3.48
N SER A 155 -14.80 13.71 -3.75
CA SER A 155 -14.69 15.16 -3.66
C SER A 155 -15.77 15.87 -4.50
N GLY A 156 -16.45 16.84 -3.90
CA GLY A 156 -17.48 17.65 -4.56
C GLY A 156 -18.88 17.03 -4.62
N ARG A 157 -19.10 15.83 -4.07
CA ARG A 157 -20.40 15.16 -4.07
C ARG A 157 -21.29 15.57 -2.90
N GLU A 158 -22.59 15.67 -3.17
CA GLU A 158 -23.64 15.87 -2.15
C GLU A 158 -23.98 14.55 -1.42
N PRO A 159 -24.57 14.58 -0.20
CA PRO A 159 -24.73 13.41 0.67
C PRO A 159 -25.33 12.17 -0.01
N GLN A 160 -26.41 12.36 -0.79
CA GLN A 160 -27.09 11.26 -1.48
C GLN A 160 -26.25 10.67 -2.61
N ALA A 161 -25.50 11.51 -3.34
CA ALA A 161 -24.62 11.05 -4.42
C ALA A 161 -23.38 10.32 -3.86
N LEU A 162 -22.91 10.72 -2.68
CA LEU A 162 -21.86 10.02 -1.95
C LEU A 162 -22.32 8.62 -1.51
N LEU A 163 -23.51 8.53 -0.89
CA LEU A 163 -24.08 7.22 -0.50
C LEU A 163 -24.27 6.31 -1.71
N ARG A 164 -24.82 6.83 -2.81
CA ARG A 164 -24.97 6.05 -4.04
C ARG A 164 -23.63 5.58 -4.60
N GLU A 165 -22.59 6.40 -4.57
CA GLU A 165 -21.26 5.94 -4.99
C GLU A 165 -20.75 4.79 -4.11
N LEU A 166 -20.85 4.93 -2.78
CA LEU A 166 -20.38 3.91 -1.84
C LEU A 166 -21.20 2.62 -1.92
N ILE A 167 -22.52 2.72 -1.96
CA ILE A 167 -23.45 1.59 -1.94
C ILE A 167 -23.62 0.98 -3.33
N ASP A 168 -23.88 1.78 -4.37
CA ASP A 168 -24.24 1.25 -5.69
C ASP A 168 -23.00 0.84 -6.49
N HIS A 169 -21.94 1.65 -6.47
CA HIS A 169 -20.73 1.39 -7.28
C HIS A 169 -19.71 0.56 -6.51
N HIS A 170 -19.58 0.79 -5.21
CA HIS A 170 -18.59 0.11 -4.39
C HIS A 170 -19.16 -0.98 -3.50
N ARG A 171 -20.50 -1.15 -3.50
CA ARG A 171 -21.20 -2.24 -2.82
C ARG A 171 -20.91 -2.32 -1.32
N PHE A 172 -20.60 -1.17 -0.71
CA PHE A 172 -20.64 -1.07 0.75
C PHE A 172 -22.05 -1.39 1.22
N THR A 173 -22.18 -2.27 2.20
CA THR A 173 -23.46 -2.46 2.88
C THR A 173 -23.68 -1.34 3.88
N ILE A 174 -24.95 -1.09 4.25
CA ILE A 174 -25.25 -0.15 5.33
C ILE A 174 -24.63 -0.62 6.65
N GLU A 175 -24.59 -1.94 6.86
CA GLU A 175 -23.99 -2.56 8.05
C GLU A 175 -22.49 -2.28 8.14
N ASP A 176 -21.77 -2.35 7.02
CA ASP A 176 -20.34 -1.99 6.96
C ASP A 176 -20.08 -0.57 7.44
N LEU A 177 -20.96 0.37 7.04
CA LEU A 177 -20.86 1.77 7.45
C LEU A 177 -21.23 1.98 8.93
N LYS A 178 -22.19 1.21 9.46
CA LYS A 178 -22.58 1.23 10.87
C LYS A 178 -21.53 0.66 11.81
N ASN A 179 -20.74 -0.29 11.32
CA ASN A 179 -19.67 -0.92 12.09
C ASN A 179 -18.40 -0.08 12.20
N LEU A 180 -18.31 1.05 11.49
CA LEU A 180 -17.20 1.99 11.64
C LEU A 180 -17.26 2.67 13.01
N ASP A 181 -16.10 2.86 13.66
CA ASP A 181 -16.03 3.69 14.86
C ASP A 181 -16.26 5.16 14.50
N ASN A 182 -17.48 5.63 14.77
CA ASN A 182 -17.90 7.01 14.51
C ASN A 182 -17.01 8.05 15.20
N SER A 183 -16.49 7.77 16.39
CA SER A 183 -15.62 8.70 17.12
C SER A 183 -14.28 8.83 16.41
N LEU A 184 -13.72 7.71 15.95
CA LEU A 184 -12.48 7.69 15.17
C LEU A 184 -12.68 8.35 13.80
N VAL A 185 -13.78 8.06 13.09
CA VAL A 185 -14.12 8.71 11.83
C VAL A 185 -14.18 10.23 11.99
N GLN A 186 -14.82 10.73 13.04
CA GLN A 186 -14.87 12.17 13.33
C GLN A 186 -13.47 12.74 13.60
N ALA A 187 -12.66 12.09 14.43
CA ALA A 187 -11.30 12.54 14.74
C ALA A 187 -10.41 12.63 13.49
N ILE A 188 -10.47 11.63 12.60
CA ILE A 188 -9.75 11.65 11.32
C ILE A 188 -10.28 12.79 10.44
N SER A 189 -11.61 12.91 10.33
CA SER A 189 -12.28 13.85 9.45
C SER A 189 -11.96 15.32 9.76
N MET A 190 -11.78 15.66 11.05
CA MET A 190 -11.36 16.99 11.50
C MET A 190 -10.02 17.43 10.88
N LYS A 191 -9.11 16.49 10.55
CA LYS A 191 -7.82 16.80 9.92
C LYS A 191 -7.92 16.97 8.40
N TYR A 192 -8.93 16.39 7.75
CA TYR A 192 -9.10 16.49 6.30
C TYR A 192 -9.77 17.79 5.90
N GLY A 193 -10.85 18.14 6.61
CA GLY A 193 -11.56 19.42 6.47
C GLY A 193 -12.19 19.67 5.09
N SER A 194 -12.36 18.64 4.24
CA SER A 194 -12.99 18.82 2.93
C SER A 194 -14.52 18.72 3.01
N LYS A 195 -15.23 19.40 2.09
CA LYS A 195 -16.70 19.35 2.01
C LYS A 195 -17.21 17.91 1.92
N ALA A 196 -16.56 17.06 1.12
CA ALA A 196 -16.96 15.66 0.97
C ALA A 196 -16.83 14.85 2.27
N ILE A 197 -15.79 15.11 3.06
CA ILE A 197 -15.59 14.46 4.36
C ILE A 197 -16.62 14.96 5.39
N HIS A 198 -16.90 16.25 5.42
CA HIS A 198 -17.97 16.80 6.26
C HIS A 198 -19.33 16.18 5.91
N THR A 199 -19.64 16.12 4.62
CA THR A 199 -20.83 15.45 4.10
C THR A 199 -20.89 14.00 4.53
N PHE A 200 -19.80 13.24 4.39
CA PHE A 200 -19.70 11.85 4.83
C PHE A 200 -19.99 11.67 6.31
N THR A 201 -19.35 12.47 7.17
CA THR A 201 -19.55 12.39 8.62
C THR A 201 -20.99 12.66 9.03
N LYS A 202 -21.65 13.62 8.36
CA LYS A 202 -23.07 13.89 8.59
C LYS A 202 -23.93 12.71 8.17
N THR A 203 -23.68 12.15 6.98
CA THR A 203 -24.41 11.00 6.47
C THR A 203 -24.34 9.81 7.43
N LEU A 204 -23.15 9.48 7.94
CA LEU A 204 -22.99 8.38 8.91
C LEU A 204 -23.83 8.58 10.18
N ALA A 205 -23.98 9.82 10.65
CA ALA A 205 -24.79 10.12 11.83
C ALA A 205 -26.29 9.87 11.65
N PHE A 206 -26.78 9.67 10.42
CA PHE A 206 -28.19 9.40 10.10
C PHE A 206 -28.45 7.93 9.70
N LEU A 207 -27.43 7.08 9.65
CA LEU A 207 -27.57 5.65 9.36
C LEU A 207 -27.89 4.85 10.63
#